data_AF-A0AAV2U5R7-F1
#
_entry.id   AF-A0AAV2U5R7-F1
#
_cell.length_a   1.000
_cell.length_b   1.000
_cell.length_c   1.000
_cell.angle_alpha   90.00
_cell.angle_beta   90.00
_cell.angle_gamma   90.00
#
_symmetry.space_group_name_H-M   'P 1'
#
loop_
_entity.id
_entity.type
_entity.pdbx_description
1 polymer ?
#
loop_
_entity_poly.entity_id
_entity_poly.type
_entity_poly.pdbx_seq_one_letter_code
_entity_poly.pdbx_strand_id
1 'polypeptide(L)'
;MRVIYRELLNKAKEEEMMNELTVKQSDFCLFYIETGNASEAYRRAYDAENMKPETVNRRAFDLMENSKIKARIEALRAEHRKEHNITVSDILNKLEDIYSEAMKKGNLSSAVSAVMGQAKVLGFDKQTINLEGDIKPLPTVINVTFSDEPQEENL
;
A
#
# COMPACT_ATOMS: atom_id res chain seq x y z
N MET A 1 -29.60 14.86 16.83
CA MET A 1 -28.74 15.53 17.83
C MET A 1 -27.49 14.72 18.21
N ARG A 2 -27.55 13.48 18.71
CA ARG A 2 -26.34 12.71 19.13
C ARG A 2 -25.30 12.44 18.02
N VAL A 3 -25.72 12.24 16.77
CA VAL A 3 -24.80 11.94 15.65
C VAL A 3 -23.98 13.18 15.26
N ILE A 4 -24.64 14.33 15.15
CA ILE A 4 -24.03 15.61 14.78
C ILE A 4 -22.97 16.03 15.83
N TYR A 5 -23.28 15.87 17.12
CA TYR A 5 -22.32 16.12 18.20
C TYR A 5 -21.09 15.19 18.14
N ARG A 6 -21.29 13.93 17.75
CA ARG A 6 -20.19 12.95 17.63
C ARG A 6 -19.26 13.32 16.46
N GLU A 7 -19.79 13.74 15.32
CA GLU A 7 -18.98 14.20 14.18
C GLU A 7 -18.23 15.50 14.49
N LEU A 8 -18.87 16.49 15.10
CA LEU A 8 -18.23 17.75 15.49
C LEU A 8 -17.12 17.52 16.53
N LEU A 9 -17.32 16.60 17.47
CA LEU A 9 -16.34 16.28 18.50
C LEU A 9 -15.16 15.47 17.96
N ASN A 10 -15.36 14.67 16.91
CA ASN A 10 -14.27 14.00 16.21
C ASN A 10 -13.44 15.00 15.39
N LYS A 11 -14.10 15.91 14.66
CA LYS A 11 -13.43 16.94 13.88
C LYS A 11 -12.59 17.88 14.76
N ALA A 12 -13.12 18.29 15.91
CA ALA A 12 -12.38 19.10 16.89
C ALA A 12 -11.17 18.35 17.49
N LYS A 13 -11.30 17.05 17.77
CA LYS A 13 -10.18 16.22 18.22
C LYS A 13 -9.10 16.03 17.15
N GLU A 14 -9.51 15.91 15.89
CA GLU A 14 -8.58 15.84 14.76
C GLU A 14 -7.79 17.13 14.61
N GLU A 15 -8.44 18.30 14.71
CA GLU A 15 -7.80 19.62 14.69
C GLU A 15 -6.85 19.82 15.88
N GLU A 16 -7.21 19.37 17.09
CA GLU A 16 -6.34 19.42 18.27
C GLU A 16 -5.11 18.50 18.11
N MET A 17 -5.31 17.29 17.57
CA MET A 17 -4.22 16.35 17.28
C MET A 17 -3.28 16.87 16.17
N MET A 18 -3.79 17.67 15.22
CA MET A 18 -2.96 18.34 14.21
C MET A 18 -2.05 19.41 14.81
N ASN A 19 -2.51 20.13 15.84
CA ASN A 19 -1.71 21.15 16.51
C ASN A 19 -0.57 20.57 17.37
N GLU A 20 -0.65 19.28 17.73
CA GLU A 20 0.40 18.61 18.50
C GLU A 20 1.47 17.92 17.63
N LEU A 21 1.22 17.75 16.33
CA LEU A 21 2.13 17.12 15.38
C LEU A 21 2.98 18.18 14.68
N THR A 22 4.28 17.94 14.62
CA THR A 22 5.16 18.77 13.77
C THR A 22 4.82 18.55 12.29
N VAL A 23 5.10 19.56 11.45
CA VAL A 23 4.90 19.48 10.00
C VAL A 23 5.52 18.20 9.41
N LYS A 24 6.76 17.87 9.80
CA LYS A 24 7.45 16.65 9.34
C LYS A 24 6.75 15.34 9.74
N GLN A 25 6.12 15.30 10.91
CA GLN A 25 5.36 14.11 11.33
C GLN A 25 4.03 14.00 10.58
N SER A 26 3.39 15.13 10.28
CA SER A 26 2.20 15.17 9.42
C SER A 26 2.54 14.69 8.00
N ASP A 27 3.63 15.19 7.42
CA ASP A 27 4.11 14.77 6.10
C ASP A 27 4.46 13.29 6.06
N PHE A 28 5.10 12.77 7.12
CA PHE A 28 5.35 11.34 7.26
C PHE A 28 4.06 10.52 7.21
N CYS A 29 3.00 10.94 7.92
CA CYS A 29 1.72 10.25 7.89
C CYS A 29 1.12 10.24 6.48
N LEU A 30 1.19 11.37 5.77
CA LEU A 30 0.66 11.51 4.42
C LEU A 30 1.41 10.60 3.42
N PHE A 31 2.74 10.67 3.40
CA PHE A 31 3.56 9.82 2.52
C PHE A 31 3.42 8.34 2.86
N TYR A 32 3.16 7.98 4.13
CA TYR A 32 2.92 6.60 4.51
C TYR A 32 1.61 6.05 3.96
N ILE A 33 0.55 6.87 3.92
CA ILE A 33 -0.73 6.48 3.30
C ILE A 33 -0.58 6.31 1.78
N GLU A 34 0.23 7.15 1.13
CA GLU A 34 0.48 7.09 -0.32
C GLU A 34 1.34 5.89 -0.72
N THR A 35 2.46 5.66 -0.02
CA THR A 35 3.48 4.65 -0.40
C THR A 35 3.25 3.29 0.24
N GLY A 36 2.56 3.23 1.39
CA GLY A 36 2.46 2.04 2.22
C GLY A 36 3.77 1.58 2.86
N ASN A 37 4.86 2.36 2.72
CA ASN A 37 6.19 2.01 3.21
C ASN A 37 6.72 3.09 4.19
N ALA A 38 6.94 2.70 5.44
CA ALA A 38 7.40 3.61 6.49
C ALA A 38 8.81 4.16 6.21
N SER A 39 9.72 3.35 5.65
CA SER A 39 11.08 3.81 5.34
C SER A 39 11.09 4.82 4.20
N GLU A 40 10.24 4.61 3.18
CA GLU A 40 10.10 5.55 2.07
C GLU A 40 9.43 6.86 2.53
N ALA A 41 8.36 6.75 3.32
CA ALA A 41 7.69 7.90 3.91
C ALA A 41 8.64 8.75 4.76
N TYR A 42 9.52 8.11 5.55
CA TYR A 42 10.52 8.81 6.36
C TYR A 42 11.54 9.55 5.50
N ARG A 43 12.01 8.95 4.40
CA ARG A 43 12.96 9.62 3.48
C ARG A 43 12.37 10.90 2.90
N ARG A 44 11.11 10.84 2.46
CA ARG A 44 10.39 12.00 1.89
C ARG A 44 10.09 13.07 2.94
N ALA A 45 9.68 12.69 4.15
CA ALA A 45 9.30 13.66 5.20
C ALA A 45 10.49 14.35 5.90
N TYR A 46 11.66 13.72 5.92
CA TYR A 46 12.84 14.20 6.65
C TYR A 46 14.05 14.49 5.74
N ASP A 47 13.87 14.49 4.42
CA ASP A 47 14.94 14.67 3.43
C ASP A 47 16.14 13.74 3.67
N ALA A 48 15.84 12.49 4.07
CA ALA A 48 16.82 11.53 4.58
C ALA A 48 17.40 10.63 3.47
N GLU A 49 17.49 11.12 2.25
CA GLU A 49 17.96 10.34 1.08
C GLU A 49 19.39 9.85 1.26
N ASN A 50 20.27 10.71 1.81
CA ASN A 50 21.68 10.41 2.05
C ASN A 50 21.95 9.59 3.32
N MET A 51 20.91 9.20 4.06
CA MET A 51 21.05 8.40 5.27
C MET A 51 21.13 6.90 4.96
N LYS A 52 21.91 6.19 5.79
CA LYS A 52 22.00 4.73 5.75
C LYS A 52 20.61 4.08 5.89
N PRO A 53 20.27 3.05 5.07
CA PRO A 53 18.97 2.39 5.11
C PRO A 53 18.57 1.87 6.50
N GLU A 54 19.52 1.34 7.27
CA GLU A 54 19.27 0.80 8.60
C GLU A 54 18.82 1.88 9.58
N THR A 55 19.44 3.06 9.50
CA THR A 55 19.08 4.21 10.33
C THR A 55 17.70 4.74 9.96
N VAL A 56 17.38 4.81 8.66
CA VAL A 56 16.06 5.22 8.18
C VAL A 56 14.99 4.26 8.68
N ASN A 57 15.20 2.95 8.52
CA ASN A 57 14.25 1.93 8.95
C ASN A 57 13.99 2.01 10.46
N ARG A 58 15.05 2.06 11.28
CA ARG A 58 14.92 2.18 12.73
C ARG A 58 14.15 3.44 13.14
N ARG A 59 14.49 4.61 12.57
CA ARG A 59 13.80 5.86 12.89
C ARG A 59 12.35 5.86 12.41
N ALA A 60 12.06 5.30 11.24
CA ALA A 60 10.71 5.15 10.75
C ALA A 60 9.88 4.24 11.67
N PHE A 61 10.46 3.14 12.15
CA PHE A 61 9.84 2.25 13.13
C PHE A 61 9.54 2.96 14.46
N ASP A 62 10.51 3.68 15.01
CA ASP A 62 10.34 4.46 16.24
C ASP A 62 9.21 5.51 16.07
N LEU A 63 9.13 6.12 14.89
CA LEU A 63 8.09 7.10 14.55
C LEU A 63 6.70 6.44 14.45
N MET A 64 6.64 5.24 13.88
CA MET A 64 5.41 4.44 13.81
C MET A 64 4.92 4.00 15.18
N GLU A 65 5.82 3.82 16.17
CA GLU A 65 5.43 3.46 17.54
C GLU A 65 4.79 4.62 18.33
N ASN A 66 4.92 5.86 17.86
CA ASN A 66 4.29 7.01 18.48
C ASN A 66 2.76 6.95 18.38
N SER A 67 2.08 6.97 19.53
CA SER A 67 0.62 6.86 19.62
C SER A 67 -0.13 7.95 18.83
N LYS A 68 0.42 9.17 18.76
CA LYS A 68 -0.18 10.29 18.02
C LYS A 68 -0.13 10.05 16.51
N ILE A 69 0.97 9.47 16.03
CA ILE A 69 1.17 9.15 14.62
C ILE A 69 0.28 7.97 14.21
N LYS A 70 0.18 6.93 15.05
CA LYS A 70 -0.79 5.83 14.84
C LYS A 70 -2.23 6.37 14.74
N ALA A 71 -2.61 7.28 15.65
CA ALA A 71 -3.95 7.88 15.63
C ALA A 71 -4.20 8.73 14.37
N ARG A 72 -3.21 9.52 13.92
CA ARG A 72 -3.31 10.29 12.67
C ARG A 72 -3.43 9.39 11.45
N ILE A 73 -2.62 8.36 11.34
CA ILE A 73 -2.71 7.40 10.23
C ILE A 73 -4.09 6.75 10.20
N GLU A 74 -4.65 6.38 11.35
CA GLU A 74 -5.99 5.78 11.40
C GLU A 74 -7.09 6.77 11.01
N ALA A 75 -6.97 8.04 11.42
CA ALA A 75 -7.88 9.10 10.98
C ALA A 75 -7.82 9.31 9.46
N LEU A 76 -6.61 9.39 8.88
CA LEU A 76 -6.43 9.50 7.43
C LEU A 76 -6.98 8.28 6.68
N ARG A 77 -6.79 7.08 7.22
CA ARG A 77 -7.42 5.88 6.66
C ARG A 77 -8.92 5.93 6.75
N ALA A 78 -9.48 6.46 7.84
CA ALA A 78 -10.93 6.61 7.99
C ALA A 78 -11.49 7.61 6.98
N GLU A 79 -10.80 8.71 6.73
CA GLU A 79 -11.12 9.71 5.71
C GLU A 79 -11.03 9.12 4.30
N HIS A 80 -9.91 8.49 3.95
CA HIS A 80 -9.74 7.78 2.67
C HIS A 80 -10.79 6.68 2.48
N ARG A 81 -11.12 5.93 3.54
CA ARG A 81 -12.21 4.96 3.50
C ARG A 81 -13.52 5.69 3.22
N LYS A 82 -13.83 6.79 3.88
CA LYS A 82 -15.07 7.54 3.64
C LYS A 82 -15.20 8.04 2.19
N GLU A 83 -14.12 8.53 1.61
CA GLU A 83 -14.09 9.08 0.23
C GLU A 83 -14.04 7.98 -0.86
N HIS A 84 -13.40 6.84 -0.59
CA HIS A 84 -13.12 5.81 -1.60
C HIS A 84 -13.70 4.43 -1.29
N ASN A 85 -14.69 4.29 -0.40
CA ASN A 85 -15.31 2.99 -0.12
C ASN A 85 -16.17 2.51 -1.29
N ILE A 86 -15.54 2.02 -2.35
CA ILE A 86 -16.19 1.11 -3.29
C ILE A 86 -16.10 -0.27 -2.64
N THR A 87 -17.19 -0.71 -2.02
CA THR A 87 -17.30 -2.06 -1.47
C THR A 87 -17.46 -3.09 -2.58
N VAL A 88 -17.24 -4.36 -2.26
CA VAL A 88 -17.56 -5.47 -3.16
C VAL A 88 -19.01 -5.38 -3.63
N SER A 89 -19.94 -5.04 -2.73
CA SER A 89 -21.35 -4.82 -3.06
C SER A 89 -21.55 -3.67 -4.05
N ASP A 90 -20.80 -2.57 -3.91
CA ASP A 90 -20.90 -1.43 -4.84
C ASP A 90 -20.43 -1.82 -6.25
N ILE A 91 -19.39 -2.63 -6.36
CA ILE A 91 -18.93 -3.17 -7.66
C ILE A 91 -19.96 -4.11 -8.24
N LEU A 92 -20.50 -5.03 -7.44
CA LEU A 92 -21.52 -5.99 -7.89
C LEU A 92 -22.79 -5.27 -8.35
N ASN A 93 -23.25 -4.24 -7.63
CA ASN A 93 -24.40 -3.43 -8.01
C ASN A 93 -24.15 -2.69 -9.34
N LYS A 94 -22.98 -2.07 -9.52
CA LYS A 94 -22.63 -1.43 -10.80
C LYS A 94 -22.60 -2.42 -11.96
N LEU A 95 -22.07 -3.62 -11.73
CA LEU A 95 -22.03 -4.67 -12.75
C LEU A 95 -23.44 -5.19 -13.08
N GLU A 96 -24.32 -5.28 -12.08
CA GLU A 96 -25.73 -5.65 -12.28
C GLU A 96 -26.49 -4.57 -13.07
N ASP A 97 -26.25 -3.29 -12.78
CA ASP A 97 -26.83 -2.17 -13.53
C ASP A 97 -26.41 -2.23 -15.00
N ILE A 98 -25.10 -2.41 -15.26
CA ILE A 98 -24.53 -2.57 -16.60
C ILE A 98 -25.15 -3.79 -17.30
N TYR A 99 -25.28 -4.92 -16.61
CA TYR A 99 -25.91 -6.13 -17.15
C TYR A 99 -27.37 -5.86 -17.56
N SER A 100 -28.15 -5.24 -16.68
CA SER A 100 -29.55 -4.93 -16.93
C SER A 100 -29.74 -3.97 -18.11
N GLU A 101 -28.88 -2.95 -18.24
CA GLU A 101 -28.89 -2.03 -19.37
C GLU A 101 -28.46 -2.70 -20.68
N ALA A 102 -27.43 -3.55 -20.62
CA ALA A 102 -26.93 -4.29 -21.77
C ALA A 102 -28.00 -5.24 -22.31
N MET A 103 -28.73 -5.94 -21.44
CA MET A 103 -29.85 -6.81 -21.82
C MET A 103 -31.00 -6.03 -22.47
N LYS A 104 -31.35 -4.84 -21.96
CA LYS A 104 -32.37 -3.97 -22.58
C LYS A 104 -31.96 -3.48 -23.97
N LYS A 105 -30.69 -3.15 -24.16
CA LYS A 105 -30.12 -2.65 -25.42
C LYS A 105 -29.79 -3.78 -26.42
N GLY A 106 -29.95 -5.05 -26.04
CA GLY A 106 -29.59 -6.22 -26.85
C GLY A 106 -28.08 -6.43 -27.02
N ASN A 107 -27.26 -5.77 -26.20
CA ASN A 107 -25.80 -5.85 -26.26
C ASN A 107 -25.28 -6.99 -25.35
N LEU A 108 -25.30 -8.20 -25.89
CA LEU A 108 -24.94 -9.41 -25.13
C LEU A 108 -23.45 -9.46 -24.74
N SER A 109 -22.54 -8.86 -25.50
CA SER A 109 -21.10 -8.89 -25.19
C SER A 109 -20.77 -8.09 -23.91
N SER A 110 -21.46 -6.97 -23.71
CA SER A 110 -21.33 -6.17 -22.49
C SER A 110 -21.93 -6.90 -21.28
N ALA A 111 -23.05 -7.61 -21.48
CA ALA A 111 -23.67 -8.43 -20.44
C ALA A 111 -22.76 -9.59 -19.98
N VAL A 112 -22.16 -10.33 -20.94
CA VAL A 112 -21.20 -11.39 -20.64
C VAL A 112 -19.99 -10.85 -19.87
N SER A 113 -19.48 -9.68 -20.26
CA SER A 113 -18.34 -9.04 -19.59
C SER A 113 -18.66 -8.66 -18.14
N ALA A 114 -19.89 -8.18 -17.89
CA ALA A 114 -20.35 -7.86 -16.54
C ALA A 114 -20.39 -9.11 -15.64
N VAL A 115 -20.95 -10.22 -16.14
CA VAL A 115 -21.02 -11.50 -15.43
C VAL A 115 -19.62 -12.06 -15.15
N MET A 116 -18.69 -11.98 -16.10
CA MET A 116 -17.29 -12.36 -15.87
C MET A 116 -16.63 -11.48 -14.80
N GLY A 117 -16.90 -10.17 -14.80
CA GLY A 117 -16.45 -9.26 -13.75
C GLY A 117 -16.96 -9.68 -12.37
N GLN A 118 -18.24 -10.05 -12.25
CA GLN A 118 -18.85 -10.54 -11.00
C GLN A 118 -18.16 -11.83 -10.54
N ALA A 119 -17.96 -12.79 -11.44
CA ALA A 119 -17.28 -14.05 -11.13
C ALA A 119 -15.83 -13.84 -10.64
N LYS A 120 -15.11 -12.90 -11.23
CA LYS A 120 -13.75 -12.54 -10.82
C LYS A 120 -13.71 -11.87 -9.45
N VAL A 121 -14.62 -10.94 -9.17
CA VAL A 121 -14.72 -10.26 -7.86
C VAL A 121 -15.09 -11.23 -6.74
N LEU A 122 -15.95 -12.21 -7.02
CA LEU A 122 -16.37 -13.23 -6.06
C LEU A 122 -15.35 -14.38 -5.90
N GLY A 123 -14.27 -14.38 -6.69
CA GLY A 123 -13.22 -15.40 -6.62
C GLY A 123 -13.58 -16.73 -7.28
N PHE A 124 -14.62 -16.76 -8.12
CA PHE A 124 -14.97 -17.94 -8.92
C PHE A 124 -14.01 -18.15 -10.11
N ASP A 125 -13.31 -17.11 -10.55
CA ASP A 125 -12.30 -17.15 -11.62
C ASP A 125 -10.87 -17.30 -11.03
N LYS A 126 -10.54 -18.49 -10.52
CA LYS A 126 -9.24 -18.77 -9.91
C LYS A 126 -8.23 -19.24 -10.96
N GLN A 127 -7.23 -18.42 -11.24
CA GLN A 127 -6.09 -18.82 -12.09
C GLN A 127 -5.05 -19.57 -11.25
N THR A 128 -4.79 -20.85 -11.57
CA THR A 128 -3.70 -21.63 -10.98
C THR A 128 -2.42 -21.43 -11.81
N ILE A 129 -1.44 -20.73 -11.25
CA ILE A 129 -0.07 -20.68 -11.79
C ILE A 129 0.71 -21.89 -11.27
N ASN A 130 0.91 -22.89 -12.13
CA ASN A 130 1.85 -23.98 -11.86
C ASN A 130 3.26 -23.47 -12.14
N LEU A 131 3.99 -23.15 -11.08
CA LEU A 131 5.40 -22.79 -11.15
C LEU A 131 6.26 -24.06 -11.20
N GLU A 132 6.05 -24.92 -12.20
CA GLU A 132 7.01 -25.96 -12.57
C GLU A 132 8.12 -25.34 -13.43
N GLY A 133 8.78 -24.32 -12.88
CA GLY A 133 10.04 -23.83 -13.41
C GLY A 133 11.14 -24.74 -12.88
N ASP A 134 11.94 -25.28 -13.78
CA ASP A 134 13.13 -26.09 -13.51
C ASP A 134 14.09 -25.30 -12.60
N ILE A 135 13.88 -25.35 -11.27
CA ILE A 135 14.74 -24.70 -10.28
C ILE A 135 16.03 -25.50 -10.28
N LYS A 136 16.95 -25.16 -11.19
CA LYS A 136 18.32 -25.65 -11.11
C LYS A 136 18.85 -25.23 -9.74
N PRO A 137 19.13 -26.18 -8.83
CA PRO A 137 19.58 -25.84 -7.49
C PRO A 137 20.87 -25.03 -7.62
N LEU A 138 20.97 -23.96 -6.83
CA LEU A 138 22.19 -23.17 -6.75
C LEU A 138 23.36 -24.12 -6.44
N PRO A 139 24.53 -23.93 -7.10
CA PRO A 139 25.67 -24.82 -6.89
C PRO A 139 26.05 -24.81 -5.41
N THR A 140 26.08 -26.01 -4.80
CA THR A 140 26.37 -26.20 -3.37
C THR A 140 27.84 -25.94 -3.03
N VAL A 141 28.72 -25.88 -4.03
CA VAL A 141 30.15 -25.66 -3.85
C VAL A 141 30.57 -24.43 -4.63
N ILE A 142 31.09 -23.44 -3.92
CA ILE A 142 31.73 -22.25 -4.48
C ILE A 142 33.24 -22.46 -4.34
N ASN A 143 33.93 -22.67 -5.45
CA ASN A 143 35.40 -22.69 -5.46
C ASN A 143 35.91 -21.26 -5.54
N VAL A 144 36.53 -20.80 -4.46
CA VAL A 144 37.26 -19.52 -4.42
C VAL A 144 38.73 -19.81 -4.67
N THR A 145 39.23 -19.43 -5.85
CA THR A 145 40.66 -19.47 -6.15
C THR A 145 41.28 -18.13 -5.79
N PHE A 146 42.16 -18.13 -4.80
CA PHE A 146 43.01 -16.98 -4.51
C PHE A 146 44.27 -17.08 -5.34
N SER A 147 44.44 -16.18 -6.30
CA SER A 147 45.68 -16.04 -7.07
C SER A 147 46.62 -15.11 -6.30
N ASP A 148 47.42 -15.69 -5.39
CA ASP A 148 48.61 -15.04 -4.86
C ASP A 148 49.77 -15.28 -5.85
N GLU A 149 49.80 -14.52 -6.94
CA GLU A 149 51.04 -14.32 -7.70
C GLU A 149 51.55 -12.90 -7.41
N PRO A 150 52.78 -12.75 -6.87
CA PRO A 150 53.38 -11.44 -6.72
C PRO A 150 53.59 -10.84 -8.12
N GLN A 151 53.03 -9.65 -8.35
CA GLN A 151 53.27 -8.88 -9.56
C GLN A 151 54.77 -8.51 -9.58
N GLU A 152 55.55 -9.10 -10.50
CA GLU A 152 56.92 -8.64 -10.76
C GLU A 152 56.88 -7.19 -11.26
N GLU A 153 57.42 -6.31 -10.42
CA GLU A 153 57.61 -4.88 -10.68
C GLU A 153 58.70 -4.75 -11.76
N ASN A 154 58.31 -4.46 -13.00
CA ASN A 154 59.26 -4.19 -14.08
C ASN A 154 59.95 -2.83 -13.84
N LEU A 155 61.28 -2.87 -13.79
CA LEU A 155 62.19 -1.72 -13.69
C LEU A 155 62.29 -0.96 -15.02
#